data_AF-A0A4Y2SN78-F1
#
_entry.id   AF-A0A4Y2SN78-F1
#
_cell.length_a   1.000
_cell.length_b   1.000
_cell.length_c   1.000
_cell.angle_alpha   90.00
_cell.angle_beta   90.00
_cell.angle_gamma   90.00
#
_symmetry.space_group_name_H-M   'P 1'
#
loop_
_entity.id
_entity.type
_entity.pdbx_description
1 polymer ?
#
loop_
_entity_poly.entity_id
_entity_poly.type
_entity_poly.pdbx_seq_one_letter_code
_entity_poly.pdbx_strand_id
1 'polypeptide(L)'
;MEYQDYETSGRFMPDLAHKALAEMWRSIPDALLSQTEMEFIISNYPGFSIEELQSTYERIVGPYPSEPAPRSLTHYCRIAIRKVMAFNLQLPHGISKLDLPATLLSFLRLEY
;
A
#
# COMPACT_ATOMS: atom_id res chain seq x y z
N MET A 1 21.91 -17.75 -23.34
CA MET A 1 22.49 -17.93 -22.00
C MET A 1 23.13 -16.62 -21.64
N GLU A 2 22.46 -15.86 -20.78
CA GLU A 2 23.07 -14.83 -19.94
C GLU A 2 22.02 -14.55 -18.86
N TYR A 3 22.07 -15.39 -17.82
CA TYR A 3 21.39 -15.15 -16.57
C TYR A 3 22.15 -13.99 -15.92
N GLN A 4 21.55 -12.81 -15.87
CA GLN A 4 22.10 -11.72 -15.08
C GLN A 4 21.93 -12.07 -13.60
N ASP A 5 23.08 -12.23 -12.95
CA ASP A 5 23.25 -12.42 -11.52
C ASP A 5 22.52 -11.31 -10.75
N TYR A 6 21.46 -11.70 -10.04
CA TYR A 6 20.92 -10.95 -8.92
C TYR A 6 21.82 -11.23 -7.71
N GLU A 7 23.02 -10.66 -7.76
CA GLU A 7 23.89 -10.58 -6.60
C GLU A 7 23.18 -9.79 -5.49
N THR A 8 22.84 -10.54 -4.45
CA THR A 8 22.42 -10.07 -3.15
C THR A 8 23.49 -9.16 -2.54
N SER A 9 23.25 -7.85 -2.54
CA SER A 9 23.94 -6.89 -1.67
C SER A 9 22.99 -5.78 -1.21
N GLY A 10 22.47 -5.93 0.02
CA GLY A 10 22.09 -4.83 0.89
C GLY A 10 20.75 -4.10 0.65
N ARG A 11 19.70 -4.52 1.39
CA ARG A 11 18.75 -3.64 2.12
C ARG A 11 18.06 -2.50 1.34
N PHE A 12 17.72 -2.68 0.07
CA PHE A 12 16.80 -1.77 -0.60
C PHE A 12 15.78 -2.56 -1.42
N MET A 13 14.50 -2.49 -1.03
CA MET A 13 13.43 -2.98 -1.90
C MET A 13 13.46 -2.13 -3.19
N PRO A 14 13.34 -2.73 -4.38
CA PRO A 14 13.28 -1.97 -5.63
C PRO A 14 12.12 -0.97 -5.61
N ASP A 15 12.26 0.19 -6.26
CA ASP A 15 11.21 1.22 -6.31
C ASP A 15 9.87 0.69 -6.80
N LEU A 16 9.89 -0.25 -7.74
CA LEU A 16 8.71 -0.93 -8.24
C LEU A 16 7.99 -1.73 -7.13
N ALA A 17 8.75 -2.38 -6.26
CA ALA A 17 8.20 -3.15 -5.14
C ALA A 17 7.56 -2.23 -4.09
N HIS A 18 8.16 -1.06 -3.83
CA HIS A 18 7.56 -0.04 -2.96
C HIS A 18 6.25 0.50 -3.51
N LYS A 19 6.23 0.83 -4.81
CA LYS A 19 5.01 1.30 -5.48
C LYS A 19 3.90 0.26 -5.43
N ALA A 20 4.22 -0.99 -5.76
CA ALA A 20 3.25 -2.08 -5.70
C ALA A 20 2.69 -2.27 -4.29
N LEU A 21 3.55 -2.25 -3.26
CA LEU A 21 3.12 -2.37 -1.88
C LEU A 21 2.24 -1.19 -1.42
N ALA A 22 2.56 0.04 -1.87
CA ALA A 22 1.71 1.22 -1.62
C ALA A 22 0.33 1.08 -2.28
N GLU A 23 0.27 0.63 -3.53
CA GLU A 23 -0.98 0.36 -4.24
C GLU A 23 -1.81 -0.75 -3.56
N MET A 24 -1.15 -1.81 -3.07
CA MET A 24 -1.80 -2.87 -2.29
C MET A 24 -2.41 -2.30 -1.01
N TRP A 25 -1.65 -1.54 -0.22
CA TRP A 25 -2.14 -0.94 1.03
C TRP A 25 -3.28 0.05 0.82
N ARG A 26 -3.28 0.73 -0.33
CA ARG A 26 -4.37 1.62 -0.73
C ARG A 26 -5.62 0.87 -1.22
N SER A 27 -5.53 -0.43 -1.47
CA SER A 27 -6.62 -1.26 -1.99
C SER A 27 -7.34 -2.11 -0.94
N ILE A 28 -6.89 -2.12 0.31
CA ILE A 28 -7.46 -2.94 1.39
C ILE A 28 -8.16 -2.08 2.46
N PRO A 29 -9.25 -2.57 3.08
CA PRO A 29 -10.04 -1.81 4.06
C PRO A 29 -9.45 -1.79 5.47
N ASP A 30 -8.36 -2.52 5.67
CA ASP A 30 -7.71 -2.74 6.94
C ASP A 30 -7.25 -1.43 7.61
N ALA A 31 -7.27 -1.45 8.94
CA ALA A 31 -6.84 -0.34 9.77
C ALA A 31 -5.33 -0.09 9.61
N LEU A 32 -4.91 1.12 9.97
CA LEU A 32 -3.49 1.42 10.07
C LEU A 32 -2.90 0.68 11.28
N LEU A 33 -1.78 -0.01 11.07
CA LEU A 33 -0.98 -0.55 12.16
C LEU A 33 -0.44 0.62 12.99
N SER A 34 -0.55 0.49 14.30
CA SER A 34 0.20 1.29 15.27
C SER A 34 1.65 0.81 15.38
N GLN A 35 2.51 1.66 15.93
CA GLN A 35 3.91 1.31 16.17
C GLN A 35 4.03 0.08 17.09
N THR A 36 3.21 0.03 18.14
CA THR A 36 3.15 -1.08 19.10
C THR A 36 2.75 -2.41 18.46
N GLU A 37 1.76 -2.41 17.57
CA GLU A 37 1.37 -3.62 16.84
C GLU A 37 2.50 -4.13 15.95
N MET A 38 3.22 -3.21 15.28
CA MET A 38 4.37 -3.59 14.47
C MET A 38 5.52 -4.17 15.31
N GLU A 39 5.85 -3.52 16.44
CA GLU A 39 6.83 -4.03 17.40
C GLU A 39 6.47 -5.42 17.91
N PHE A 40 5.22 -5.62 18.30
CA PHE A 40 4.73 -6.90 18.75
C PHE A 40 4.87 -7.98 17.67
N ILE A 41 4.45 -7.71 16.43
CA ILE A 41 4.55 -8.68 15.33
C ILE A 41 6.01 -9.03 15.04
N ILE A 42 6.89 -8.03 14.91
CA ILE A 42 8.30 -8.23 14.54
C ILE A 42 9.09 -8.93 15.63
N SER A 43 8.75 -8.74 16.91
CA SER A 43 9.39 -9.45 18.01
C SER A 43 9.31 -10.99 17.87
N ASN A 44 8.32 -11.50 17.14
CA ASN A 44 8.18 -12.92 16.82
C ASN A 44 9.08 -13.40 15.66
N TYR A 45 9.76 -12.48 14.97
CA TYR A 45 10.62 -12.75 13.82
C TYR A 45 12.01 -12.10 14.00
N PRO A 46 12.91 -12.71 14.79
CA PRO A 46 14.19 -12.11 15.20
C PRO A 46 15.20 -11.86 14.06
N GLY A 47 14.86 -12.24 12.82
CA GLY A 47 15.69 -12.01 11.63
C GLY A 47 15.46 -10.66 10.94
N PHE A 48 14.49 -9.85 11.38
CA PHE A 48 14.18 -8.57 10.75
C PHE A 48 14.61 -7.38 11.62
N SER A 49 15.18 -6.34 11.01
CA SER A 49 15.37 -5.05 11.68
C SER A 49 14.03 -4.35 11.76
N ILE A 50 13.65 -3.98 12.98
CA ILE A 50 12.40 -3.27 13.23
C ILE A 50 12.43 -1.87 12.65
N GLU A 51 13.57 -1.20 12.71
CA GLU A 51 13.76 0.16 12.22
C GLU A 51 13.59 0.21 10.68
N GLU A 52 14.10 -0.80 9.97
CA GLU A 52 13.96 -0.91 8.51
C GLU A 52 12.50 -1.14 8.10
N LEU A 53 11.77 -1.99 8.84
CA LEU A 53 10.36 -2.24 8.59
C LEU A 53 9.49 -1.03 8.91
N GLN A 54 9.77 -0.34 10.02
CA GLN A 54 9.08 0.89 10.39
C GLN A 54 9.28 1.99 9.35
N SER A 55 10.54 2.22 8.94
CA SER A 55 10.87 3.19 7.89
C SER A 55 10.19 2.84 6.55
N THR A 56 10.17 1.55 6.19
CA THR A 56 9.51 1.09 4.97
C THR A 56 8.01 1.30 5.04
N TYR A 57 7.38 0.96 6.16
CA TYR A 57 5.94 1.15 6.36
C TYR A 57 5.56 2.63 6.31
N GLU A 58 6.26 3.51 7.03
CA GLU A 58 5.96 4.94 7.02
C GLU A 58 6.06 5.55 5.62
N ARG A 59 7.06 5.15 4.84
CA ARG A 59 7.21 5.63 3.46
C ARG A 59 6.07 5.21 2.53
N ILE A 60 5.49 4.03 2.77
CA ILE A 60 4.45 3.44 1.92
C ILE A 60 3.05 3.93 2.34
N VAL A 61 2.84 4.01 3.65
CA VAL A 61 1.52 4.15 4.26
C VAL A 61 1.27 5.55 4.81
N GLY A 62 2.34 6.23 5.21
CA GLY A 62 2.33 7.46 5.99
C GLY A 62 2.62 7.21 7.47
N PRO A 63 2.59 8.28 8.30
CA PRO A 63 2.94 8.22 9.71
C PRO A 63 2.10 7.23 10.52
N TYR A 64 2.70 6.64 11.55
CA TYR A 64 1.97 5.81 12.50
C TYR A 64 0.89 6.61 13.25
N PRO A 65 -0.31 6.05 13.42
CA PRO A 65 -1.26 6.60 14.36
C PRO A 65 -0.82 6.26 15.80
N SER A 66 -1.16 7.13 16.76
CA SER A 66 -0.88 6.90 18.18
C SER A 66 -1.62 5.69 18.75
N GLU A 67 -2.77 5.35 18.17
CA GLU A 67 -3.60 4.19 18.50
C GLU A 67 -4.13 3.55 17.20
N PRO A 68 -4.48 2.26 17.20
CA PRO A 68 -5.10 1.61 16.05
C PRO A 68 -6.34 2.40 15.59
N ALA A 69 -6.28 2.93 14.36
CA ALA A 69 -7.31 3.80 13.82
C ALA A 69 -7.89 3.23 12.52
N PRO A 70 -9.23 3.28 12.35
CA PRO A 70 -9.83 2.96 11.06
C PRO A 70 -9.36 3.95 10.00
N ARG A 71 -9.43 3.54 8.73
CA ARG A 71 -9.09 4.42 7.61
C ARG A 71 -10.14 5.53 7.47
N SER A 72 -9.77 6.60 6.76
CA SER A 72 -10.72 7.67 6.46
C SER A 72 -11.93 7.16 5.68
N LEU A 73 -13.08 7.84 5.81
CA LEU A 73 -14.25 7.53 4.99
C LEU A 73 -13.92 7.59 3.48
N THR A 74 -13.06 8.51 3.06
CA THR A 74 -12.61 8.61 1.66
C THR A 74 -11.88 7.36 1.18
N HIS A 75 -11.07 6.73 2.04
CA HIS A 75 -10.40 5.46 1.75
C HIS A 75 -11.41 4.32 1.61
N TYR A 76 -12.41 4.24 2.50
CA TYR A 76 -13.49 3.25 2.38
C TYR A 76 -14.33 3.44 1.11
N CYS A 77 -14.67 4.69 0.75
CA CYS A 77 -15.36 4.99 -0.50
C CYS A 77 -14.54 4.54 -1.72
N ARG A 78 -13.23 4.80 -1.74
CA ARG A 78 -12.33 4.33 -2.81
C ARG A 78 -12.42 2.83 -3.00
N ILE A 79 -12.36 2.08 -1.90
CA ILE A 79 -12.40 0.61 -1.92
C ILE A 79 -13.76 0.11 -2.40
N ALA A 80 -14.85 0.69 -1.90
CA ALA A 80 -16.19 0.30 -2.31
C ALA A 80 -16.38 0.47 -3.83
N ILE A 81 -15.98 1.62 -4.37
CA ILE A 81 -16.03 1.90 -5.81
C ILE A 81 -15.16 0.91 -6.57
N ARG A 82 -13.88 0.77 -6.19
CA ARG A 82 -12.95 -0.15 -6.87
C ARG A 82 -13.44 -1.60 -6.81
N LYS A 83 -14.04 -2.05 -5.72
CA LYS A 83 -14.61 -3.41 -5.61
C LYS A 83 -15.73 -3.63 -6.62
N VAL A 84 -16.66 -2.69 -6.75
CA VAL A 84 -17.74 -2.78 -7.75
C VAL A 84 -17.17 -2.76 -9.17
N MET A 85 -16.18 -1.92 -9.45
CA MET A 85 -15.55 -1.88 -10.77
C MET A 85 -14.77 -3.17 -11.07
N ALA A 86 -14.05 -3.71 -10.10
CA ALA A 86 -13.34 -4.99 -10.23
C ALA A 86 -14.32 -6.14 -10.53
N PHE A 87 -15.43 -6.19 -9.79
CA PHE A 87 -16.50 -7.17 -10.00
C PHE A 87 -17.08 -7.10 -11.42
N ASN A 88 -17.15 -5.91 -11.99
CA ASN A 88 -17.61 -5.69 -13.37
C ASN A 88 -16.49 -5.77 -14.43
N LEU A 89 -15.29 -6.25 -14.08
CA LEU A 89 -14.13 -6.33 -14.97
C LEU A 89 -13.74 -4.99 -15.61
N GLN A 90 -14.01 -3.89 -14.91
CA GLN A 90 -13.75 -2.53 -15.38
C GLN A 90 -12.40 -1.98 -14.88
N LEU A 91 -11.68 -2.66 -13.99
CA LEU A 91 -10.36 -2.18 -13.57
C LEU A 91 -9.23 -2.71 -14.47
N PRO A 92 -8.14 -1.94 -14.67
CA PRO A 92 -7.95 -0.56 -14.20
C PRO A 92 -8.58 0.50 -15.14
N HIS A 93 -8.80 0.17 -16.41
CA HIS A 93 -9.06 1.16 -17.47
C HIS A 93 -10.43 1.83 -17.41
N GLY A 94 -11.43 1.18 -16.82
CA GLY A 94 -12.80 1.71 -16.69
C GLY A 94 -12.90 2.94 -15.79
N ILE A 95 -11.90 3.22 -14.93
CA ILE A 95 -11.89 4.45 -14.12
C ILE A 95 -11.91 5.69 -15.02
N SER A 96 -11.18 5.68 -16.14
CA SER A 96 -11.14 6.83 -17.06
C SER A 96 -12.47 7.14 -17.74
N LYS A 97 -13.47 6.25 -17.63
CA LYS A 97 -14.79 6.42 -18.22
C LYS A 97 -15.80 7.03 -17.24
N LEU A 98 -15.42 7.21 -15.98
CA LEU A 98 -16.26 7.88 -14.99
C LEU A 98 -16.24 9.39 -15.24
N ASP A 99 -17.41 10.02 -15.21
CA ASP A 99 -17.54 11.47 -15.29
C ASP A 99 -17.25 12.12 -13.93
N LEU A 100 -15.95 12.12 -13.56
CA LEU A 100 -15.46 12.64 -12.28
C LEU A 100 -14.26 13.59 -12.49
N PRO A 101 -14.03 14.54 -11.57
CA PRO A 101 -12.83 15.37 -11.56
C PRO A 101 -11.53 14.55 -11.61
N ALA A 102 -10.52 15.07 -12.30
CA ALA A 102 -9.23 14.41 -12.49
C ALA A 102 -8.56 13.97 -11.17
N THR A 103 -8.71 14.77 -10.11
CA THR A 103 -8.20 14.45 -8.77
C THR A 103 -8.86 13.19 -8.19
N LEU A 104 -10.17 13.02 -8.39
CA LEU A 104 -10.89 11.81 -7.96
C LEU A 104 -10.54 10.60 -8.85
N LEU A 105 -10.32 10.80 -10.15
CA LEU A 105 -9.86 9.73 -11.04
C LEU A 105 -8.48 9.22 -10.63
N SER A 106 -7.53 10.11 -10.38
CA SER A 106 -6.21 9.76 -9.88
C SER A 106 -6.28 9.09 -8.50
N PHE A 107 -7.17 9.59 -7.62
CA PHE A 107 -7.49 8.97 -6.34
C PHE A 107 -8.00 7.53 -6.48
N LEU A 108 -8.89 7.27 -7.43
CA LEU A 108 -9.41 5.93 -7.70
C LEU A 108 -8.36 5.02 -8.35
N ARG A 109 -7.40 5.57 -9.12
CA ARG A 109 -6.31 4.81 -9.78
C ARG A 109 -5.13 4.47 -8.87
N LEU A 110 -5.08 5.03 -7.67
CA LEU A 110 -4.01 4.82 -6.67
C LEU A 110 -2.71 5.58 -6.96
N GLU A 111 -2.75 6.67 -7.72
CA GLU A 111 -1.59 7.37 -8.28
C GLU A 111 -0.97 8.48 -7.39
N TYR A 112 -1.52 8.74 -6.21
CA TYR A 112 -1.11 9.80 -5.27
C TYR A 112 0.03 9.39 -4.34
#